data_AF-A0A924LE85-F1
#
_entry.id   AF-A0A924LE85-F1
#
_cell.length_a   1.000
_cell.length_b   1.000
_cell.length_c   1.000
_cell.angle_alpha   90.00
_cell.angle_beta   90.00
_cell.angle_gamma   90.00
#
_symmetry.space_group_name_H-M   'P 1'
#
loop_
_entity.id
_entity.type
_entity.pdbx_description
1 polymer ?
#
loop_
_entity_poly.entity_id
_entity_poly.type
_entity_poly.pdbx_seq_one_letter_code
_entity_poly.pdbx_strand_id
1 'polypeptide(L)'
;ALSRRRDGPWLAHRLDTDTAGCLVVALRKASLIAAQAEFAAGRAQKTYWAVVQGGPIENAGSISAPLLKVTQDRAWKMHVAPAGQPATTDWKVLGRGAGVAWLELRPRTGRTHQIRAHCAALGAPILGDAIYGAAGDKLHLLARAITLALVPPVSALAPPPGHMHVMLRNCGWKGD
;
A
#
# COMPACT_ATOMS: atom_id res chain seq x y z
N ALA A 1 0.66 22.77 19.72
CA ALA A 1 -0.47 21.81 19.80
C ALA A 1 -1.10 21.64 18.42
N LEU A 2 -1.05 20.43 17.84
CA LEU A 2 -1.55 20.11 16.47
C LEU A 2 -3.09 20.00 16.38
N SER A 3 -3.83 20.64 17.28
CA SER A 3 -5.29 20.79 17.19
C SER A 3 -5.66 22.26 17.31
N ARG A 4 -6.41 22.77 16.33
CA ARG A 4 -7.09 24.07 16.46
C ARG A 4 -8.62 23.96 16.41
N ARG A 5 -9.17 22.75 16.69
CA ARG A 5 -10.60 22.39 16.88
C ARG A 5 -11.61 22.96 15.84
N ARG A 6 -12.90 22.59 15.81
CA ARG A 6 -13.70 21.56 16.52
C ARG A 6 -14.13 20.53 15.46
N ASP A 7 -13.73 19.26 15.37
CA ASP A 7 -13.15 18.29 16.30
C ASP A 7 -12.14 17.38 15.55
N GLY A 8 -11.28 17.98 14.72
CA GLY A 8 -10.16 17.27 14.10
C GLY A 8 -9.05 16.92 15.09
N PRO A 9 -8.03 16.16 14.66
CA PRO A 9 -7.67 15.85 13.27
C PRO A 9 -8.50 14.75 12.60
N TRP A 10 -8.58 14.76 11.25
CA TRP A 10 -9.30 13.77 10.45
C TRP A 10 -8.39 13.04 9.47
N LEU A 11 -8.63 11.74 9.31
CA LEU A 11 -7.98 10.92 8.29
C LEU A 11 -8.58 11.23 6.90
N ALA A 12 -7.74 11.66 5.95
CA ALA A 12 -8.18 11.85 4.57
C ALA A 12 -8.26 10.53 3.79
N HIS A 13 -7.45 9.54 4.18
CA HIS A 13 -7.53 8.15 3.76
C HIS A 13 -7.10 7.24 4.91
N ARG A 14 -7.20 5.93 4.70
CA ARG A 14 -6.73 4.91 5.64
C ARG A 14 -5.48 4.19 5.14
N LEU A 15 -4.72 3.65 6.08
CA LEU A 15 -3.75 2.57 5.89
C LEU A 15 -4.25 1.35 6.67
N ASP A 16 -3.86 0.15 6.27
CA ASP A 16 -4.10 -1.05 7.08
C ASP A 16 -3.20 -1.02 8.33
N THR A 17 -3.64 -1.60 9.44
CA THR A 17 -2.99 -1.49 10.76
C THR A 17 -1.49 -1.77 10.73
N ASP A 18 -1.07 -2.81 9.99
CA ASP A 18 0.33 -3.25 9.96
C ASP A 18 1.14 -2.58 8.84
N THR A 19 0.53 -1.67 8.06
CA THR A 19 1.21 -0.96 6.97
C THR A 19 1.90 0.30 7.49
N ALA A 20 3.22 0.36 7.37
CA ALA A 20 4.00 1.57 7.67
C ALA A 20 3.88 2.61 6.55
N GLY A 21 4.14 3.89 6.85
CA GLY A 21 4.42 4.91 5.83
C GLY A 21 3.51 6.14 5.86
N CYS A 22 3.37 6.79 4.71
CA CYS A 22 2.68 8.07 4.56
C CYS A 22 1.16 7.97 4.85
N LEU A 23 0.68 8.83 5.74
CA LEU A 23 -0.73 9.00 6.06
C LEU A 23 -1.12 10.48 5.97
N VAL A 24 -2.14 10.80 5.18
CA VAL A 24 -2.63 12.17 5.06
C VAL A 24 -3.65 12.46 6.15
N VAL A 25 -3.31 13.42 7.00
CA VAL A 25 -4.15 13.89 8.11
C VAL A 25 -4.51 15.36 7.87
N ALA A 26 -5.80 15.64 7.80
CA ALA A 26 -6.32 17.00 7.65
C ALA A 26 -6.58 17.61 9.03
N LEU A 27 -6.03 18.81 9.26
CA LEU A 27 -6.25 19.58 10.49
C LEU A 27 -7.46 20.52 10.41
N ARG A 28 -8.03 20.71 9.21
CA ARG A 28 -9.18 21.56 8.92
C ARG A 28 -10.16 20.83 8.00
N LYS A 29 -11.46 21.06 8.19
CA LYS A 29 -12.53 20.43 7.39
C LYS A 29 -12.43 20.75 5.89
N ALA A 30 -12.08 21.98 5.53
CA ALA A 30 -11.88 22.36 4.13
C ALA A 30 -10.75 21.55 3.46
N SER A 31 -9.62 21.39 4.17
CA SER A 31 -8.49 20.57 3.70
C SER A 31 -8.85 19.08 3.61
N LEU A 32 -9.69 18.58 4.53
CA LEU A 32 -10.19 17.21 4.47
C LEU A 32 -11.01 16.98 3.20
N ILE A 33 -11.97 17.85 2.91
CA ILE A 33 -12.83 17.76 1.72
C ILE A 33 -11.98 17.81 0.45
N ALA A 34 -11.04 18.74 0.37
CA ALA A 34 -10.14 18.87 -0.79
C ALA A 34 -9.28 17.61 -0.98
N ALA A 35 -8.69 17.08 0.10
CA ALA A 35 -7.90 15.84 0.03
C ALA A 35 -8.75 14.63 -0.37
N GLN A 36 -9.95 14.48 0.20
CA GLN A 36 -10.88 13.40 -0.15
C GLN A 36 -11.32 13.46 -1.61
N ALA A 37 -11.49 14.65 -2.18
CA ALA A 37 -11.79 14.83 -3.59
C ALA A 37 -10.67 14.30 -4.50
N GLU A 38 -9.39 14.48 -4.12
CA GLU A 38 -8.25 13.91 -4.85
C GLU A 38 -8.24 12.39 -4.83
N PHE A 39 -8.60 11.77 -3.70
CA PHE A 39 -8.73 10.31 -3.61
C PHE A 39 -9.93 9.78 -4.40
N ALA A 40 -11.09 10.43 -4.27
CA ALA A 40 -12.32 10.04 -4.95
C ALA A 40 -12.19 10.13 -6.48
N ALA A 41 -11.49 11.14 -6.98
CA ALA A 41 -11.22 11.31 -8.40
C ALA A 41 -10.04 10.47 -8.93
N GLY A 42 -9.39 9.66 -8.07
CA GLY A 42 -8.22 8.86 -8.48
C GLY A 42 -6.96 9.67 -8.79
N ARG A 43 -6.91 10.96 -8.43
CA ARG A 43 -5.77 11.85 -8.68
C ARG A 43 -4.66 11.71 -7.64
N ALA A 44 -4.99 11.22 -6.45
CA ALA A 44 -4.00 10.94 -5.42
C ALA A 44 -2.98 9.87 -5.88
N GLN A 45 -1.75 10.30 -6.11
CA GLN A 45 -0.64 9.43 -6.51
C GLN A 45 -0.10 8.75 -5.26
N LYS A 46 -0.09 7.42 -5.27
CA LYS A 46 0.31 6.60 -4.13
C LYS A 46 1.36 5.61 -4.61
N THR A 47 2.51 5.61 -3.95
CA THR A 47 3.60 4.66 -4.22
C THR A 47 3.85 3.85 -2.97
N TYR A 48 3.88 2.54 -3.14
CA TYR A 48 4.17 1.59 -2.09
C TYR A 48 5.43 0.81 -2.43
N TRP A 49 6.20 0.45 -1.41
CA TRP A 49 7.22 -0.58 -1.54
C TRP A 49 6.79 -1.82 -0.78
N ALA A 50 7.04 -2.99 -1.36
CA ALA A 50 6.88 -4.26 -0.67
C ALA A 50 8.08 -5.16 -0.92
N VAL A 51 8.39 -6.01 0.06
CA VAL A 51 9.21 -7.20 -0.19
C VAL A 51 8.30 -8.41 -0.24
N VAL A 52 8.37 -9.15 -1.34
CA VAL A 52 7.54 -10.34 -1.58
C VAL A 52 8.39 -11.61 -1.60
N GLN A 53 7.77 -12.73 -1.21
CA GLN A 53 8.37 -14.05 -1.38
C GLN A 53 8.46 -14.41 -2.87
N GLY A 54 9.63 -14.84 -3.34
CA GLY A 54 9.87 -15.01 -4.76
C GLY A 54 9.70 -13.68 -5.49
N GLY A 55 8.83 -13.64 -6.48
CA GLY A 55 8.46 -12.44 -7.22
C GLY A 55 8.09 -12.74 -8.66
N PRO A 56 7.41 -11.82 -9.36
CA PRO A 56 7.14 -11.97 -10.79
C PRO A 56 8.44 -12.02 -11.60
N ILE A 57 8.42 -12.81 -12.68
CA ILE A 57 9.55 -12.97 -13.60
C ILE A 57 9.74 -11.68 -14.41
N GLU A 58 8.64 -11.05 -14.82
CA GLU A 58 8.65 -9.80 -15.57
C GLU A 58 9.09 -8.64 -14.68
N ASN A 59 9.68 -7.61 -15.29
CA ASN A 59 10.20 -6.46 -14.55
C ASN A 59 9.14 -5.42 -14.18
N ALA A 60 7.99 -5.45 -14.83
CA ALA A 60 6.86 -4.59 -14.56
C ALA A 60 5.58 -5.20 -15.12
N GLY A 61 4.44 -4.77 -14.61
CA GLY A 61 3.15 -5.18 -15.11
C GLY A 61 2.01 -4.47 -14.40
N SER A 62 0.80 -4.96 -14.64
CA SER A 62 -0.40 -4.51 -13.96
C SER A 62 -1.25 -5.74 -13.62
N ILE A 63 -1.81 -5.74 -12.41
CA ILE A 63 -2.82 -6.73 -12.02
C ILE A 63 -4.15 -6.01 -11.87
N SER A 64 -5.13 -6.44 -12.67
CA SER A 64 -6.50 -5.97 -12.65
C SER A 64 -7.42 -7.13 -12.24
N ALA A 65 -7.61 -7.29 -10.94
CA ALA A 65 -8.29 -8.42 -10.33
C ALA A 65 -9.33 -7.89 -9.31
N PRO A 66 -10.65 -8.01 -9.56
CA PRO A 66 -11.65 -7.46 -8.64
C PRO A 66 -11.60 -8.16 -7.27
N LEU A 67 -11.88 -7.39 -6.22
CA LEU A 67 -11.74 -7.84 -4.83
C LEU A 67 -13.08 -7.87 -4.10
N LEU A 68 -13.41 -9.04 -3.56
CA LEU A 68 -14.61 -9.29 -2.76
C LEU A 68 -14.22 -9.55 -1.31
N LYS A 69 -14.91 -8.90 -0.36
CA LYS A 69 -14.75 -9.21 1.06
C LYS A 69 -15.47 -10.53 1.37
N VAL A 70 -14.73 -11.50 1.89
CA VAL A 70 -15.27 -12.79 2.36
C VAL A 70 -15.06 -12.87 3.86
N THR A 71 -16.14 -13.20 4.59
CA THR A 71 -16.12 -13.42 6.04
C THR A 71 -16.37 -14.90 6.29
N GLN A 72 -15.51 -15.51 7.10
CA GLN A 72 -15.66 -16.89 7.56
C GLN A 72 -15.42 -16.91 9.07
N ASP A 73 -16.40 -17.43 9.81
CA ASP A 73 -16.44 -17.38 11.27
C ASP A 73 -16.26 -15.94 11.80
N ARG A 74 -15.19 -15.69 12.58
CA ARG A 74 -14.84 -14.38 13.13
C ARG A 74 -13.76 -13.65 12.34
N ALA A 75 -13.27 -14.23 11.24
CA ALA A 75 -12.21 -13.66 10.40
C ALA A 75 -12.76 -13.19 9.05
N TRP A 76 -12.10 -12.22 8.44
CA TRP A 76 -12.43 -11.77 7.08
C TRP A 76 -11.17 -11.45 6.29
N LYS A 77 -11.23 -11.65 4.97
CA LYS A 77 -10.18 -11.24 4.03
C LYS A 77 -10.79 -10.86 2.68
N MET A 78 -10.03 -10.10 1.90
CA MET A 78 -10.36 -9.82 0.50
C MET A 78 -9.89 -10.97 -0.39
N HIS A 79 -10.78 -11.48 -1.24
CA HIS A 79 -10.47 -12.49 -2.25
C HIS A 79 -10.55 -11.88 -3.65
N VAL A 80 -9.70 -12.36 -4.56
CA VAL A 80 -9.90 -12.12 -5.99
C VAL A 80 -11.12 -12.93 -6.43
N ALA A 81 -12.14 -12.24 -6.93
CA ALA A 81 -13.37 -12.84 -7.42
C ALA A 81 -14.02 -11.94 -8.47
N PRO A 82 -14.56 -12.47 -9.58
CA PRO A 82 -15.22 -11.66 -10.62
C PRO A 82 -16.37 -10.78 -10.09
N ALA A 83 -17.08 -11.25 -9.06
CA ALA A 83 -18.15 -10.50 -8.39
C ALA A 83 -17.64 -9.41 -7.42
N GLY A 84 -16.33 -9.24 -7.29
CA GLY A 84 -15.70 -8.25 -6.43
C GLY A 84 -15.73 -6.83 -7.00
N GLN A 85 -15.29 -5.87 -6.18
CA GLN A 85 -15.13 -4.48 -6.65
C GLN A 85 -13.89 -4.37 -7.54
N PRO A 86 -13.96 -3.66 -8.68
CA PRO A 86 -12.80 -3.46 -9.55
C PRO A 86 -11.60 -2.89 -8.78
N ALA A 87 -10.45 -3.53 -8.97
CA ALA A 87 -9.20 -3.17 -8.36
C ALA A 87 -8.05 -3.37 -9.35
N THR A 88 -7.14 -2.40 -9.41
CA THR A 88 -6.00 -2.40 -10.33
C THR A 88 -4.78 -1.83 -9.63
N THR A 89 -3.66 -2.54 -9.74
CA THR A 89 -2.37 -2.13 -9.17
C THR A 89 -1.29 -2.33 -10.21
N ASP A 90 -0.61 -1.24 -10.58
CA ASP A 90 0.61 -1.34 -11.38
C ASP A 90 1.78 -1.66 -10.48
N TRP A 91 2.74 -2.41 -10.99
CA TRP A 91 3.91 -2.80 -10.22
C TRP A 91 5.18 -2.79 -11.08
N LYS A 92 6.31 -2.60 -10.42
CA LYS A 92 7.65 -2.67 -11.00
C LYS A 92 8.58 -3.37 -10.02
N VAL A 93 9.41 -4.27 -10.52
CA VAL A 93 10.48 -4.88 -9.73
C VAL A 93 11.65 -3.91 -9.67
N LEU A 94 12.04 -3.54 -8.45
CA LEU A 94 13.18 -2.67 -8.18
C LEU A 94 14.45 -3.46 -7.90
N GLY A 95 14.31 -4.72 -7.46
CA GLY A 95 15.44 -5.62 -7.25
C GLY A 95 14.99 -7.03 -6.86
N ARG A 96 15.89 -7.99 -7.05
CA ARG A 96 15.69 -9.42 -6.71
C ARG A 96 16.95 -9.96 -6.05
N GLY A 97 16.78 -10.84 -5.07
CA GLY A 97 17.89 -11.53 -4.43
C GLY A 97 17.44 -12.38 -3.26
N ALA A 98 18.23 -13.40 -2.90
CA ALA A 98 17.95 -14.29 -1.77
C ALA A 98 16.52 -14.88 -1.74
N GLY A 99 15.96 -15.21 -2.92
CA GLY A 99 14.62 -15.79 -3.04
C GLY A 99 13.46 -14.83 -2.78
N VAL A 100 13.71 -13.52 -2.78
CA VAL A 100 12.71 -12.46 -2.60
C VAL A 100 12.84 -11.38 -3.68
N ALA A 101 11.81 -10.56 -3.83
CA ALA A 101 11.80 -9.41 -4.72
C ALA A 101 11.31 -8.16 -4.00
N TRP A 102 11.93 -7.04 -4.32
CA TRP A 102 11.50 -5.72 -3.90
C TRP A 102 10.68 -5.08 -5.01
N LEU A 103 9.42 -4.79 -4.71
CA LEU A 103 8.46 -4.21 -5.65
C LEU A 103 8.15 -2.77 -5.29
N GLU A 104 8.03 -1.94 -6.32
CA GLU A 104 7.23 -0.72 -6.27
C GLU A 104 5.81 -1.03 -6.75
N LEU A 105 4.79 -0.59 -6.01
CA LEU A 105 3.39 -0.78 -6.33
C LEU A 105 2.65 0.55 -6.34
N ARG A 106 1.81 0.76 -7.37
CA ARG A 106 1.02 1.96 -7.57
C ARG A 106 -0.46 1.56 -7.73
N PRO A 107 -1.23 1.53 -6.63
CA PRO A 107 -2.63 1.16 -6.70
C PRO A 107 -3.45 2.31 -7.32
N ARG A 108 -4.09 2.04 -8.47
CA ARG A 108 -4.99 3.00 -9.16
C ARG A 108 -6.31 3.19 -8.41
N THR A 109 -6.69 2.15 -7.69
CA THR A 109 -7.89 2.05 -6.82
C THR A 109 -7.46 1.91 -5.36
N GLY A 110 -8.39 2.08 -4.42
CA GLY A 110 -8.10 2.08 -2.98
C GLY A 110 -8.89 1.06 -2.18
N ARG A 111 -8.98 -0.20 -2.65
CA ARG A 111 -9.72 -1.25 -1.91
C ARG A 111 -8.93 -1.70 -0.69
N THR A 112 -9.65 -2.14 0.35
CA THR A 112 -9.06 -2.75 1.55
C THR A 112 -8.11 -3.88 1.15
N HIS A 113 -6.95 -4.02 1.79
CA HIS A 113 -5.97 -5.08 1.53
C HIS A 113 -5.55 -5.23 0.05
N GLN A 114 -5.79 -4.24 -0.81
CA GLN A 114 -5.66 -4.42 -2.25
C GLN A 114 -4.27 -4.89 -2.67
N ILE A 115 -3.22 -4.19 -2.24
CA ILE A 115 -1.83 -4.54 -2.55
C ILE A 115 -1.50 -5.94 -2.01
N ARG A 116 -1.90 -6.24 -0.77
CA ARG A 116 -1.66 -7.53 -0.12
C ARG A 116 -2.30 -8.69 -0.89
N ALA A 117 -3.58 -8.57 -1.21
CA ALA A 117 -4.34 -9.58 -1.96
C ALA A 117 -3.82 -9.73 -3.40
N HIS A 118 -3.47 -8.62 -4.07
CA HIS A 118 -2.90 -8.65 -5.41
C HIS A 118 -1.52 -9.31 -5.46
N CYS A 119 -0.64 -9.00 -4.51
CA CYS A 119 0.67 -9.67 -4.41
C CYS A 119 0.51 -11.19 -4.25
N ALA A 120 -0.40 -11.64 -3.38
CA ALA A 120 -0.70 -13.07 -3.25
C ALA A 120 -1.33 -13.68 -4.52
N ALA A 121 -2.20 -12.96 -5.21
CA ALA A 121 -2.76 -13.40 -6.48
C ALA A 121 -1.72 -13.51 -7.62
N LEU A 122 -0.64 -12.72 -7.55
CA LEU A 122 0.53 -12.85 -8.43
C LEU A 122 1.42 -14.05 -8.04
N GLY A 123 1.07 -14.83 -7.01
CA GLY A 123 1.91 -15.91 -6.48
C GLY A 123 3.12 -15.42 -5.68
N ALA A 124 3.17 -14.12 -5.35
CA ALA A 124 4.27 -13.48 -4.64
C ALA A 124 3.74 -12.72 -3.40
N PRO A 125 3.25 -13.42 -2.37
CA PRO A 125 2.72 -12.78 -1.17
C PRO A 125 3.79 -11.94 -0.46
N ILE A 126 3.35 -10.87 0.22
CA ILE A 126 4.24 -9.96 0.95
C ILE A 126 4.81 -10.69 2.18
N LEU A 127 6.11 -10.51 2.45
CA LEU A 127 6.73 -11.08 3.64
C LEU A 127 6.08 -10.56 4.92
N GLY A 128 5.85 -11.45 5.88
CA GLY A 128 5.19 -11.14 7.15
C GLY A 128 3.68 -10.88 7.04
N ASP A 129 3.07 -11.15 5.88
CA ASP A 129 1.62 -11.04 5.73
C ASP A 129 0.90 -12.27 6.30
N ALA A 130 0.43 -12.18 7.53
CA ALA A 130 -0.30 -13.25 8.22
C ALA A 130 -1.66 -13.64 7.61
N ILE A 131 -2.20 -12.84 6.68
CA ILE A 131 -3.51 -13.10 6.05
C ILE A 131 -3.34 -13.78 4.69
N TYR A 132 -2.34 -13.35 3.93
CA TYR A 132 -2.17 -13.71 2.51
C TYR A 132 -0.91 -14.50 2.19
N GLY A 133 0.00 -14.65 3.14
CA GLY A 133 1.24 -15.38 2.99
C GLY A 133 1.59 -16.19 4.22
N ALA A 134 2.88 -16.44 4.41
CA ALA A 134 3.38 -17.03 5.63
C ALA A 134 3.41 -15.98 6.74
N ALA A 135 2.88 -16.33 7.91
CA ALA A 135 3.01 -15.52 9.10
C ALA A 135 4.51 -15.28 9.41
N GLY A 136 4.83 -14.05 9.78
CA GLY A 136 6.18 -13.62 10.16
C GLY A 136 6.08 -12.49 11.17
N ASP A 137 7.23 -11.91 11.54
CA ASP A 137 7.27 -10.90 12.61
C ASP A 137 6.49 -9.62 12.25
N LYS A 138 6.83 -8.97 11.13
CA LYS A 138 6.20 -7.71 10.71
C LYS A 138 5.96 -7.67 9.21
N LEU A 139 4.89 -6.99 8.79
CA LEU A 139 4.54 -6.83 7.37
C LEU A 139 5.59 -5.99 6.62
N HIS A 140 6.14 -6.52 5.53
CA HIS A 140 7.09 -5.82 4.65
C HIS A 140 6.35 -4.99 3.59
N LEU A 141 5.45 -4.10 4.02
CA LEU A 141 4.71 -3.18 3.16
C LEU A 141 4.85 -1.75 3.69
N LEU A 142 5.22 -0.84 2.80
CA LEU A 142 5.47 0.56 3.09
C LEU A 142 4.67 1.43 2.12
N ALA A 143 3.80 2.30 2.64
CA ALA A 143 3.27 3.46 1.92
C ALA A 143 4.40 4.49 1.73
N ARG A 144 5.24 4.29 0.72
CA ARG A 144 6.51 4.99 0.51
C ARG A 144 6.31 6.48 0.20
N ALA A 145 5.40 6.81 -0.71
CA ALA A 145 5.18 8.20 -1.10
C ALA A 145 3.71 8.48 -1.40
N ILE A 146 3.28 9.71 -1.14
CA ILE A 146 1.98 10.20 -1.53
C ILE A 146 2.07 11.63 -2.04
N THR A 147 1.33 11.93 -3.11
CA THR A 147 1.19 13.28 -3.68
C THR A 147 -0.28 13.57 -3.97
N LEU A 148 -0.77 14.70 -3.47
CA LEU A 148 -2.08 15.26 -3.77
C LEU A 148 -1.90 16.53 -4.60
N ALA A 149 -2.61 16.63 -5.73
CA ALA A 149 -2.54 17.77 -6.65
C ALA A 149 -3.36 18.97 -6.14
N LEU A 150 -3.20 19.30 -4.86
CA LEU A 150 -3.76 20.50 -4.24
C LEU A 150 -2.97 21.74 -4.64
N VAL A 151 -3.45 22.93 -4.26
CA VAL A 151 -2.74 24.21 -4.49
C VAL A 151 -2.44 24.86 -3.13
N PRO A 152 -1.16 24.93 -2.70
CA PRO A 152 0.00 24.28 -3.32
C PRO A 152 -0.06 22.73 -3.21
N PRO A 153 0.69 21.99 -4.05
CA PRO A 153 0.74 20.54 -3.97
C PRO A 153 1.21 20.05 -2.60
N VAL A 154 0.65 18.95 -2.13
CA VAL A 154 1.05 18.30 -0.88
C VAL A 154 1.68 16.96 -1.21
N SER A 155 2.93 16.77 -0.81
CA SER A 155 3.66 15.52 -0.99
C SER A 155 4.37 15.09 0.29
N ALA A 156 4.56 13.79 0.45
CA ALA A 156 5.35 13.20 1.53
C ALA A 156 6.07 11.93 1.05
N LEU A 157 7.23 11.66 1.65
CA LEU A 157 8.06 10.48 1.44
C LEU A 157 8.38 9.87 2.81
N ALA A 158 8.16 8.57 2.98
CA ALA A 158 8.46 7.84 4.21
C ALA A 158 9.69 6.93 4.01
N PRO A 159 10.72 7.00 4.88
CA PRO A 159 11.85 6.07 4.82
C PRO A 159 11.39 4.63 5.10
N PRO A 160 12.06 3.60 4.54
CA PRO A 160 11.75 2.23 4.91
C PRO A 160 11.99 1.99 6.41
N PRO A 161 11.06 1.34 7.12
CA PRO A 161 11.25 0.98 8.51
C PRO A 161 12.36 -0.06 8.67
N GLY A 162 13.01 -0.07 9.83
CA GLY A 162 14.20 -0.90 10.09
C GLY A 162 14.02 -2.40 9.81
N HIS A 163 12.82 -2.95 10.06
CA HIS A 163 12.55 -4.37 9.80
C HIS A 163 12.60 -4.75 8.32
N MET A 164 12.42 -3.78 7.41
CA MET A 164 12.52 -4.03 5.97
C MET A 164 13.96 -3.96 5.44
N HIS A 165 14.89 -3.34 6.17
CA HIS A 165 16.22 -2.99 5.64
C HIS A 165 17.06 -4.19 5.21
N VAL A 166 17.03 -5.29 5.97
CA VAL A 166 17.79 -6.49 5.62
C VAL A 166 17.29 -7.06 4.29
N MET A 167 15.98 -7.22 4.16
CA MET A 167 15.39 -7.80 2.96
C MET A 167 15.49 -6.88 1.74
N LEU A 168 15.35 -5.57 1.93
CA LEU A 168 15.60 -4.59 0.87
C LEU A 168 17.05 -4.63 0.38
N ARG A 169 18.03 -4.73 1.29
CA ARG A 169 19.45 -4.86 0.93
C ARG A 169 19.75 -6.15 0.18
N ASN A 170 19.10 -7.26 0.54
CA ASN A 170 19.20 -8.51 -0.22
C ASN A 170 18.72 -8.36 -1.67
N CYS A 171 17.79 -7.44 -1.92
CA CYS A 171 17.33 -7.07 -3.26
C CYS A 171 18.16 -5.95 -3.93
N GLY A 172 19.23 -5.46 -3.30
CA GLY A 172 20.11 -4.43 -3.86
C GLY A 172 19.77 -2.98 -3.49
N TRP A 173 18.87 -2.73 -2.52
CA TRP A 173 18.68 -1.38 -1.97
C TRP A 173 19.94 -0.90 -1.23
N LYS A 174 20.39 0.32 -1.50
CA LYS A 174 21.64 0.89 -0.97
C LYS A 174 21.45 1.94 0.13
N GLY A 175 20.21 2.21 0.53
CA GLY A 175 19.86 3.37 1.34
C GLY A 175 19.09 4.42 0.54
N ASP A 176 18.56 5.41 1.25
CA ASP A 176 18.04 6.65 0.66
C ASP A 176 19.16 7.67 0.47
#